data_AF-W7M0T4-F1
#
_entry.id   AF-W7M0T4-F1
#
_cell.length_a   1.000
_cell.length_b   1.000
_cell.length_c   1.000
_cell.angle_alpha   90.00
_cell.angle_beta   90.00
_cell.angle_gamma   90.00
#
_symmetry.space_group_name_H-M   'P 1'
#
loop_
_entity.id
_entity.type
_entity.pdbx_description
1 polymer ?
#
loop_
_entity_poly.entity_id
_entity_poly.type
_entity_poly.pdbx_seq_one_letter_code
_entity_poly.pdbx_strand_id
1 'polypeptide(L)'
;MDPTALTYRSEEPSVVPSPLPQSVGYGVVLAAGLAFAFGMMSLTAILKKTLNEDNSKVETFMVANRTVQTGLVASAVVSSWLWGTALLSCVLVTYSYGISSAFWYGAGCSTAIVFFGYLGTVCKGRVPEAHTILEVIRIRYGTVAHLSFTFLAIVNNLLNTINMILGASAAISFLTGMHIMASTFLLPLGVVLYTLMDTGYFLKAFAASPSAVVPGYILGGISYLSIPWSLGTVVVTASLGLEALPIFPTYPRLMTGAEVTNGLALPYMAVAVAGKGGAVAVLLMTFMAVTSTLSAQILAVSSILTFDIYRVYFNQEASNKQVIRWGHIGVVFFGVIAAAFTAMFHYIGVLHARQDLPSRKLNCNCLLAVYQEF
;
A
#
# COMPACT_ATOMS: atom_id res chain seq x y z
N MET A 1 -27.61 -31.38 -16.42
CA MET A 1 -26.30 -30.81 -16.03
C MET A 1 -25.25 -31.76 -16.53
N ASP A 2 -24.43 -31.34 -17.49
CA ASP A 2 -23.38 -32.16 -18.07
C ASP A 2 -22.16 -32.14 -17.11
N PRO A 3 -21.75 -33.29 -16.54
CA PRO A 3 -20.65 -33.36 -15.56
C PRO A 3 -19.27 -33.03 -16.16
N THR A 4 -19.15 -32.91 -17.49
CA THR A 4 -17.89 -32.56 -18.16
C THR A 4 -17.58 -31.05 -18.14
N ALA A 5 -18.61 -30.19 -17.96
CA ALA A 5 -18.44 -28.73 -17.96
C ALA A 5 -17.66 -28.18 -16.75
N LEU A 6 -17.53 -28.95 -15.66
CA LEU A 6 -16.85 -28.54 -14.44
C LEU A 6 -15.31 -28.62 -14.51
N THR A 7 -14.73 -29.06 -15.64
CA THR A 7 -13.29 -29.31 -15.76
C THR A 7 -12.58 -28.53 -16.87
N TYR A 8 -13.32 -27.80 -17.71
CA TYR A 8 -12.74 -27.10 -18.86
C TYR A 8 -12.54 -25.61 -18.57
N ARG A 9 -11.29 -25.21 -18.29
CA ARG A 9 -10.86 -23.80 -18.39
C ARG A 9 -10.67 -23.47 -19.86
N SER A 10 -11.60 -22.71 -20.45
CA SER A 10 -11.42 -22.16 -21.80
C SER A 10 -10.30 -21.10 -21.78
N GLU A 11 -9.31 -21.24 -22.66
CA GLU A 11 -8.22 -20.25 -22.83
C GLU A 11 -8.62 -19.03 -23.70
N GLU A 12 -9.87 -18.96 -24.19
CA GLU A 12 -10.34 -17.80 -24.95
C GLU A 12 -10.54 -16.57 -24.03
N PRO A 13 -9.97 -15.40 -24.37
CA PRO A 13 -10.13 -14.18 -23.60
C PRO A 13 -11.53 -13.59 -23.85
N SER A 14 -12.56 -14.11 -23.19
CA SER A 14 -13.84 -13.40 -23.11
C SER A 14 -13.72 -12.29 -22.08
N VAL A 15 -13.71 -11.05 -22.57
CA VAL A 15 -13.63 -9.82 -21.75
C VAL A 15 -14.90 -9.74 -20.90
N VAL A 16 -14.78 -10.04 -19.60
CA VAL A 16 -15.89 -9.81 -18.66
C VAL A 16 -16.15 -8.29 -18.62
N PRO A 17 -17.38 -7.83 -18.95
CA PRO A 17 -17.68 -6.41 -18.95
C PRO A 17 -17.52 -5.84 -17.54
N SER A 18 -16.96 -4.63 -17.44
CA SER A 18 -16.74 -3.97 -16.17
C SER A 18 -18.06 -3.76 -15.42
N PRO A 19 -18.14 -4.10 -14.12
CA PRO A 19 -19.38 -4.02 -13.35
C PRO A 19 -19.86 -2.59 -13.08
N LEU A 20 -18.93 -1.62 -13.10
CA LEU A 20 -19.22 -0.20 -12.86
C LEU A 20 -18.87 0.64 -14.09
N PRO A 21 -19.58 1.77 -14.32
CA PRO A 21 -19.24 2.70 -15.38
C PRO A 21 -17.94 3.45 -15.06
N GLN A 22 -17.25 3.91 -16.11
CA GLN A 22 -15.99 4.65 -16.00
C GLN A 22 -16.08 5.89 -15.10
N SER A 23 -17.24 6.55 -15.07
CA SER A 23 -17.50 7.71 -14.21
C SER A 23 -17.31 7.41 -12.73
N VAL A 24 -17.62 6.19 -12.28
CA VAL A 24 -17.42 5.77 -10.88
C VAL A 24 -15.93 5.60 -10.58
N GLY A 25 -15.12 5.12 -11.53
CA GLY A 25 -13.67 5.03 -11.38
C GLY A 25 -13.02 6.40 -11.22
N TYR A 26 -13.27 7.31 -12.15
CA TYR A 26 -12.78 8.69 -12.04
C TYR A 26 -13.34 9.40 -10.82
N GLY A 27 -14.61 9.18 -10.48
CA GLY A 27 -15.26 9.72 -9.30
C GLY A 27 -14.59 9.28 -8.00
N VAL A 28 -14.30 7.99 -7.84
CA VAL A 28 -13.59 7.52 -6.64
C VAL A 28 -12.16 8.04 -6.60
N VAL A 29 -11.41 7.92 -7.69
CA VAL A 29 -9.99 8.33 -7.69
C VAL A 29 -9.84 9.83 -7.44
N LEU A 30 -10.67 10.68 -8.07
CA LEU A 30 -10.58 12.14 -7.93
C LEU A 30 -11.39 12.67 -6.76
N ALA A 31 -12.69 12.35 -6.69
CA ALA A 31 -13.57 12.95 -5.70
C ALA A 31 -13.37 12.35 -4.31
N ALA A 32 -13.15 11.04 -4.17
CA ALA A 32 -12.83 10.47 -2.86
C ALA A 32 -11.44 10.90 -2.38
N GLY A 33 -10.46 11.01 -3.28
CA GLY A 33 -9.14 11.56 -2.97
C GLY A 33 -9.19 13.00 -2.48
N LEU A 34 -9.90 13.87 -3.20
CA LEU A 34 -10.10 15.27 -2.79
C LEU A 34 -10.92 15.36 -1.50
N ALA A 35 -12.01 14.60 -1.35
CA ALA A 35 -12.81 14.58 -0.14
C ALA A 35 -12.00 14.12 1.07
N PHE A 36 -11.15 13.11 0.91
CA PHE A 36 -10.22 12.67 1.95
C PHE A 36 -9.22 13.77 2.30
N ALA A 37 -8.65 14.46 1.31
CA ALA A 37 -7.76 15.60 1.51
C ALA A 37 -8.45 16.74 2.29
N PHE A 38 -9.67 17.12 1.90
CA PHE A 38 -10.47 18.13 2.60
C PHE A 38 -10.85 17.67 4.01
N GLY A 39 -11.15 16.39 4.21
CA GLY A 39 -11.41 15.80 5.52
C GLY A 39 -10.19 15.92 6.45
N MET A 40 -9.01 15.56 5.96
CA MET A 40 -7.76 15.67 6.72
C MET A 40 -7.38 17.13 7.03
N MET A 41 -7.58 18.05 6.07
CA MET A 41 -7.39 19.47 6.31
C MET A 41 -8.36 20.02 7.36
N SER A 42 -9.63 19.65 7.28
CA SER A 42 -10.65 20.07 8.23
C SER A 42 -10.35 19.53 9.62
N LEU A 43 -9.95 18.26 9.72
CA LEU A 43 -9.52 17.65 10.97
C LEU A 43 -8.31 18.38 11.55
N THR A 44 -7.31 18.71 10.74
CA THR A 44 -6.12 19.45 11.18
C THR A 44 -6.48 20.87 11.64
N ALA A 45 -7.40 21.55 10.94
CA ALA A 45 -7.89 22.87 11.34
C ALA A 45 -8.68 22.83 12.65
N ILE A 46 -9.50 21.79 12.85
CA ILE A 46 -10.23 21.54 14.10
C ILE A 46 -9.23 21.30 15.23
N LEU A 47 -8.27 20.40 15.04
CA LEU A 47 -7.23 20.11 16.04
C LEU A 47 -6.44 21.37 16.43
N LYS A 48 -6.06 22.19 15.45
CA LYS A 48 -5.39 23.48 15.71
C LYS A 48 -6.25 24.41 16.57
N LYS A 49 -7.57 24.43 16.36
CA LYS A 49 -8.51 25.28 17.10
C LYS A 49 -8.86 24.72 18.49
N THR A 50 -8.93 23.40 18.66
CA THR A 50 -9.35 22.76 19.92
C THR A 50 -8.19 22.47 20.86
N LEU A 51 -7.02 22.10 20.35
CA LEU A 51 -5.84 21.72 21.14
C LEU A 51 -4.78 22.83 21.23
N ASN A 52 -4.99 23.96 20.53
CA ASN A 52 -4.04 25.07 20.47
C ASN A 52 -2.63 24.62 20.02
N GLU A 53 -2.56 23.53 19.24
CA GLU A 53 -1.33 22.95 18.70
C GLU A 53 -0.75 23.87 17.63
N ASP A 54 0.39 24.48 17.94
CA ASP A 54 1.07 25.41 17.06
C ASP A 54 1.93 24.61 16.06
N ASN A 55 1.40 24.37 14.86
CA ASN A 55 2.08 23.67 13.73
C ASN A 55 3.39 24.35 13.27
N SER A 56 3.80 25.44 13.90
CA SER A 56 5.02 26.20 13.60
C SER A 56 6.27 25.68 14.35
N LYS A 57 6.11 24.88 15.41
CA LYS A 57 7.21 24.29 16.18
C LYS A 57 7.26 22.77 16.02
N VAL A 58 8.33 22.31 15.36
CA VAL A 58 8.63 20.89 15.11
C VAL A 58 8.65 20.09 16.43
N GLU A 59 9.20 20.65 17.52
CA GLU A 59 9.32 19.96 18.81
C GLU A 59 8.00 19.76 19.56
N THR A 60 7.07 20.72 19.54
CA THR A 60 5.79 20.59 20.26
C THR A 60 4.90 19.51 19.63
N PHE A 61 5.09 19.23 18.35
CA PHE A 61 4.30 18.27 17.57
C PHE A 61 4.99 16.88 17.46
N MET A 62 6.32 16.83 17.46
CA MET A 62 7.11 15.58 17.51
C MET A 62 6.89 14.75 18.77
N VAL A 63 6.46 15.39 19.86
CA VAL A 63 6.38 14.72 21.17
C VAL A 63 4.97 14.21 21.47
N ALA A 64 3.90 14.73 20.84
CA ALA A 64 2.47 14.45 21.13
C ALA A 64 2.23 14.08 22.61
N ASN A 65 2.90 14.79 23.51
CA ASN A 65 3.01 14.53 24.94
C ASN A 65 3.12 13.05 25.39
N ARG A 66 3.65 12.14 24.56
CA ARG A 66 3.72 10.68 24.82
C ARG A 66 2.35 10.00 25.09
N THR A 67 1.24 10.64 24.72
CA THR A 67 -0.13 10.18 25.06
C THR A 67 -0.73 9.19 24.08
N VAL A 68 -0.05 8.89 22.96
CA VAL A 68 -0.55 7.92 21.97
C VAL A 68 -0.63 6.54 22.60
N GLN A 69 -1.86 6.02 22.72
CA GLN A 69 -2.14 4.73 23.35
C GLN A 69 -1.84 3.55 22.41
N THR A 70 -1.56 2.41 23.02
CA THR A 70 -1.28 1.11 22.38
C THR A 70 -2.23 0.76 21.25
N GLY A 71 -3.54 1.01 21.42
CA GLY A 71 -4.56 0.69 20.40
C GLY A 71 -4.41 1.52 19.13
N LEU A 72 -4.07 2.81 19.24
CA LEU A 72 -3.85 3.68 18.09
C LEU A 72 -2.54 3.34 17.37
N VAL A 73 -1.50 2.92 18.12
CA VAL A 73 -0.27 2.38 17.52
C VAL A 73 -0.57 1.08 16.77
N ALA A 74 -1.34 0.16 17.35
CA ALA A 74 -1.68 -1.11 16.72
C ALA A 74 -2.47 -0.91 15.41
N SER A 75 -3.45 -0.01 15.38
CA SER A 75 -4.20 0.29 14.16
C SER A 75 -3.34 0.96 13.08
N ALA A 76 -2.42 1.84 13.47
CA ALA A 76 -1.46 2.44 12.55
C ALA A 76 -0.52 1.40 11.94
N VAL A 77 -0.04 0.44 12.74
CA VAL A 77 0.79 -0.69 12.27
C VAL A 77 0.00 -1.58 11.31
N VAL A 78 -1.23 -1.97 11.64
CA VAL A 78 -2.05 -2.79 10.72
C VAL A 78 -2.31 -2.04 9.40
N SER A 79 -2.65 -0.75 9.48
CA SER A 79 -2.91 0.09 8.30
C SER A 79 -1.70 0.19 7.36
N SER A 80 -0.47 0.31 7.89
CA SER A 80 0.73 0.45 7.06
C SER A 80 1.12 -0.85 6.34
N TRP A 81 0.72 -2.00 6.86
CA TRP A 81 1.01 -3.31 6.27
C TRP A 81 -0.14 -3.88 5.41
N LEU A 82 -1.35 -3.32 5.50
CA LEU A 82 -2.49 -3.67 4.64
C LEU A 82 -2.49 -2.85 3.35
N TRP A 83 -1.44 -3.00 2.54
CA TRP A 83 -1.44 -2.40 1.22
C TRP A 83 -2.33 -3.18 0.23
N GLY A 84 -2.84 -2.49 -0.79
CA GLY A 84 -3.82 -3.06 -1.72
C GLY A 84 -3.37 -4.37 -2.39
N THR A 85 -2.08 -4.48 -2.75
CA THR A 85 -1.55 -5.73 -3.31
C THR A 85 -1.45 -6.86 -2.28
N ALA A 86 -1.36 -6.61 -0.98
CA ALA A 86 -1.38 -7.67 0.04
C ALA A 86 -2.77 -8.29 0.15
N LEU A 87 -3.82 -7.45 0.10
CA LEU A 87 -5.22 -7.90 0.09
C LEU A 87 -5.54 -8.75 -1.16
N LEU A 88 -4.99 -8.37 -2.33
CA LEU A 88 -5.15 -9.15 -3.55
C LEU A 88 -4.28 -10.41 -3.56
N SER A 89 -3.04 -10.31 -3.05
CA SER A 89 -2.09 -11.42 -3.02
C SER A 89 -2.53 -12.51 -2.05
N CYS A 90 -3.12 -12.16 -0.90
CA CYS A 90 -3.62 -13.17 0.03
C CYS A 90 -4.73 -14.01 -0.60
N VAL A 91 -5.60 -13.41 -1.41
CA VAL A 91 -6.64 -14.14 -2.17
C VAL A 91 -6.01 -14.98 -3.28
N LEU A 92 -5.03 -14.45 -4.02
CA LEU A 92 -4.29 -15.17 -5.06
C LEU A 92 -3.62 -16.43 -4.53
N VAL A 93 -2.82 -16.31 -3.46
CA VAL A 93 -2.10 -17.47 -2.90
C VAL A 93 -3.10 -18.49 -2.36
N THR A 94 -4.19 -18.03 -1.73
CA THR A 94 -5.23 -18.92 -1.21
C THR A 94 -5.97 -19.67 -2.30
N TYR A 95 -6.23 -19.02 -3.43
CA TYR A 95 -6.87 -19.65 -4.58
C TYR A 95 -5.93 -20.67 -5.24
N SER A 96 -4.63 -20.40 -5.25
CA SER A 96 -3.63 -21.24 -5.92
C SER A 96 -3.12 -22.41 -5.08
N TYR A 97 -2.95 -22.20 -3.78
CA TYR A 97 -2.29 -23.13 -2.85
C TYR A 97 -3.20 -23.59 -1.70
N GLY A 98 -4.45 -23.11 -1.65
CA GLY A 98 -5.47 -23.51 -0.68
C GLY A 98 -5.50 -22.65 0.59
N ILE A 99 -6.45 -22.96 1.49
CA ILE A 99 -6.73 -22.16 2.71
C ILE A 99 -5.51 -22.01 3.63
N SER A 100 -4.66 -23.04 3.68
CA SER A 100 -3.44 -23.03 4.50
C SER A 100 -2.47 -21.92 4.09
N SER A 101 -2.39 -21.56 2.80
CA SER A 101 -1.45 -20.51 2.37
C SER A 101 -1.86 -19.12 2.88
N ALA A 102 -3.15 -18.86 3.10
CA ALA A 102 -3.63 -17.61 3.67
C ALA A 102 -3.07 -17.41 5.09
N PHE A 103 -3.07 -18.50 5.87
CA PHE A 103 -2.51 -18.52 7.22
C PHE A 103 -1.00 -18.29 7.17
N TRP A 104 -0.27 -19.03 6.34
CA TRP A 104 1.20 -18.88 6.23
C TRP A 104 1.62 -17.50 5.73
N TYR A 105 0.89 -16.93 4.77
CA TYR A 105 1.08 -15.57 4.29
C TYR A 105 0.91 -14.55 5.42
N GLY A 106 -0.21 -14.64 6.15
CA GLY A 106 -0.47 -13.76 7.29
C GLY A 106 0.53 -13.94 8.44
N ALA A 107 0.94 -15.18 8.73
CA ALA A 107 1.86 -15.52 9.81
C ALA A 107 3.29 -15.03 9.54
N GLY A 108 3.75 -15.14 8.28
CA GLY A 108 5.04 -14.60 7.86
C GLY A 108 5.09 -13.08 8.04
N CYS A 109 4.08 -12.38 7.53
CA CYS A 109 3.97 -10.93 7.67
C CYS A 109 3.85 -10.50 9.14
N SER A 110 3.00 -11.17 9.91
CA SER A 110 2.80 -10.93 11.35
C SER A 110 4.10 -11.03 12.14
N THR A 111 4.91 -12.06 11.86
CA THR A 111 6.20 -12.27 12.52
C THR A 111 7.17 -11.12 12.21
N ALA A 112 7.25 -10.69 10.94
CA ALA A 112 8.08 -9.57 10.54
C ALA A 112 7.65 -8.25 11.20
N ILE A 113 6.34 -7.98 11.26
CA ILE A 113 5.77 -6.80 11.91
C ILE A 113 6.21 -6.71 13.38
N VAL A 114 6.05 -7.80 14.13
CA VAL A 114 6.42 -7.84 15.56
C VAL A 114 7.94 -7.69 15.74
N PHE A 115 8.72 -8.40 14.92
CA PHE A 115 10.18 -8.39 15.01
C PHE A 115 10.77 -7.01 14.72
N PHE A 116 10.41 -6.38 13.60
CA PHE A 116 10.91 -5.05 13.25
C PHE A 116 10.33 -3.96 14.16
N GLY A 117 9.11 -4.14 14.66
CA GLY A 117 8.55 -3.30 15.71
C GLY A 117 9.41 -3.29 16.97
N TYR A 118 9.78 -4.48 17.46
CA TYR A 118 10.68 -4.62 18.61
C TYR A 118 12.07 -4.02 18.36
N LEU A 119 12.67 -4.26 17.19
CA LEU A 119 13.96 -3.65 16.86
C LEU A 119 13.87 -2.11 16.82
N GLY A 120 12.81 -1.57 16.23
CA GLY A 120 12.56 -0.13 16.17
C GLY A 120 12.46 0.50 17.56
N THR A 121 11.78 -0.15 18.51
CA THR A 121 11.68 0.37 19.89
C THR A 121 13.00 0.32 20.63
N VAL A 122 13.78 -0.75 20.46
CA VAL A 122 15.12 -0.86 21.06
C VAL A 122 16.06 0.21 20.50
N CYS A 123 16.02 0.44 19.19
CA CYS A 123 16.77 1.51 18.55
C CYS A 123 16.41 2.88 19.13
N LYS A 124 15.11 3.19 19.25
CA LYS A 124 14.65 4.48 19.79
C LYS A 124 14.96 4.65 21.27
N GLY A 125 14.97 3.56 22.04
CA GLY A 125 15.41 3.55 23.44
C GLY A 125 16.90 3.85 23.61
N ARG A 126 17.73 3.50 22.63
CA ARG A 126 19.19 3.73 22.66
C ARG A 126 19.61 5.07 22.03
N VAL A 127 18.92 5.51 20.99
CA VAL A 127 19.21 6.77 20.27
C VAL A 127 17.91 7.57 20.09
N PRO A 128 17.42 8.27 21.14
CA PRO A 128 16.15 9.00 21.10
C PRO A 128 16.14 10.16 20.09
N GLU A 129 17.29 10.78 19.87
CA GLU A 129 17.47 11.95 18.99
C GLU A 129 17.53 11.61 17.50
N ALA A 130 17.67 10.32 17.14
CA ALA A 130 17.68 9.91 15.74
C ALA A 130 16.26 9.97 15.15
N HIS A 131 16.14 10.62 14.00
CA HIS A 131 14.91 10.78 13.22
C HIS A 131 14.70 9.62 12.26
N THR A 132 15.79 9.04 11.74
CA THR A 132 15.76 7.90 10.82
C THR A 132 16.73 6.82 11.26
N ILE A 133 16.51 5.59 10.80
CA ILE A 133 17.48 4.50 11.01
C ILE A 133 18.79 4.72 10.25
N LEU A 134 18.74 5.50 9.16
CA LEU A 134 19.91 5.83 8.34
C LEU A 134 20.88 6.74 9.10
N GLU A 135 20.39 7.69 9.90
CA GLU A 135 21.23 8.47 10.82
C GLU A 135 22.00 7.56 11.80
N VAL A 136 21.36 6.50 12.32
CA VAL A 136 22.00 5.53 13.22
C VAL A 136 23.10 4.75 12.48
N ILE A 137 22.84 4.34 11.23
CA ILE A 137 23.84 3.66 10.39
C ILE A 137 25.04 4.58 10.13
N ARG A 138 24.81 5.86 9.88
CA ARG A 138 25.88 6.86 9.69
C ARG A 138 26.77 6.97 10.92
N ILE A 139 26.17 7.06 12.12
CA ILE A 139 26.93 7.16 13.37
C ILE A 139 27.76 5.89 13.61
N ARG A 140 27.22 4.72 13.28
CA ARG A 140 27.88 3.43 13.57
C ARG A 140 28.93 3.00 12.56
N TYR A 141 28.65 3.19 11.26
CA TYR A 141 29.39 2.64 10.13
C TYR A 141 29.96 3.70 9.18
N GLY A 142 29.70 4.98 9.45
CA GLY A 142 30.25 6.10 8.70
C GLY A 142 29.49 6.43 7.41
N THR A 143 30.07 7.35 6.65
CA THR A 143 29.42 8.03 5.52
C THR A 143 29.17 7.13 4.31
N VAL A 144 30.09 6.19 4.01
CA VAL A 144 29.95 5.28 2.86
C VAL A 144 28.78 4.32 3.06
N ALA A 145 28.67 3.74 4.25
CA ALA A 145 27.54 2.89 4.61
C ALA A 145 26.23 3.69 4.55
N HIS A 146 26.21 4.90 5.12
CA HIS A 146 25.04 5.77 5.07
C HIS A 146 24.55 5.99 3.65
N LEU A 147 25.39 6.48 2.73
CA LEU A 147 25.00 6.75 1.34
C LEU A 147 24.52 5.48 0.61
N SER A 148 25.16 4.34 0.88
CA SER A 148 24.78 3.06 0.27
C SER A 148 23.38 2.61 0.74
N PHE A 149 23.12 2.65 2.04
CA PHE A 149 21.81 2.31 2.61
C PHE A 149 20.73 3.34 2.25
N THR A 150 21.08 4.62 2.14
CA THR A 150 20.17 5.68 1.66
C THR A 150 19.73 5.39 0.22
N PHE A 151 20.67 5.04 -0.67
CA PHE A 151 20.35 4.67 -2.04
C PHE A 151 19.43 3.44 -2.09
N LEU A 152 19.77 2.37 -1.36
CA LEU A 152 18.95 1.16 -1.29
C LEU A 152 17.55 1.44 -0.73
N ALA A 153 17.44 2.29 0.30
CA ALA A 153 16.16 2.66 0.88
C ALA A 153 15.28 3.44 -0.12
N ILE A 154 15.84 4.40 -0.87
CA ILE A 154 15.09 5.15 -1.88
C ILE A 154 14.64 4.23 -3.01
N VAL A 155 15.51 3.34 -3.51
CA VAL A 155 15.18 2.37 -4.56
C VAL A 155 14.09 1.41 -4.09
N ASN A 156 14.21 0.86 -2.88
CA ASN A 156 13.20 -0.04 -2.31
C ASN A 156 11.83 0.65 -2.18
N ASN A 157 11.80 1.88 -1.66
CA ASN A 157 10.57 2.66 -1.57
C ASN A 157 9.97 2.93 -2.96
N LEU A 158 10.80 3.22 -3.98
CA LEU A 158 10.34 3.43 -5.34
C LEU A 158 9.72 2.15 -5.94
N LEU A 159 10.40 1.00 -5.83
CA LEU A 159 9.92 -0.28 -6.35
C LEU A 159 8.61 -0.71 -5.68
N ASN A 160 8.51 -0.56 -4.35
CA ASN A 160 7.27 -0.83 -3.63
C ASN A 160 6.13 0.08 -4.07
N THR A 161 6.41 1.38 -4.23
CA THR A 161 5.43 2.36 -4.72
C THR A 161 4.91 1.98 -6.12
N ILE A 162 5.80 1.58 -7.03
CA ILE A 162 5.45 1.13 -8.38
C ILE A 162 4.52 -0.10 -8.34
N ASN A 163 4.90 -1.13 -7.57
CA ASN A 163 4.12 -2.36 -7.43
C ASN A 163 2.68 -2.06 -6.96
N MET A 164 2.55 -1.13 -6.01
CA MET A 164 1.26 -0.77 -5.43
C MET A 164 0.38 0.02 -6.39
N ILE A 165 0.95 0.99 -7.13
CA ILE A 165 0.19 1.76 -8.12
C ILE A 165 -0.24 0.84 -9.27
N LEU A 166 0.62 -0.07 -9.74
CA LEU A 166 0.26 -1.04 -10.79
C LEU A 166 -0.88 -1.95 -10.35
N GLY A 167 -0.78 -2.55 -9.16
CA GLY A 167 -1.82 -3.43 -8.62
C GLY A 167 -3.15 -2.72 -8.42
N ALA A 168 -3.11 -1.48 -7.89
CA ALA A 168 -4.30 -0.65 -7.73
C ALA A 168 -4.95 -0.29 -9.06
N SER A 169 -4.13 0.17 -10.01
CA SER A 169 -4.59 0.60 -11.34
C SER A 169 -5.23 -0.55 -12.10
N ALA A 170 -4.67 -1.77 -12.00
CA ALA A 170 -5.24 -2.97 -12.59
C ALA A 170 -6.62 -3.29 -12.00
N ALA A 171 -6.74 -3.30 -10.66
CA ALA A 171 -8.01 -3.57 -9.98
C ALA A 171 -9.10 -2.51 -10.30
N ILE A 172 -8.73 -1.22 -10.32
CA ILE A 172 -9.66 -0.12 -10.65
C ILE A 172 -10.10 -0.21 -12.11
N SER A 173 -9.16 -0.46 -13.03
CA SER A 173 -9.47 -0.59 -14.47
C SER A 173 -10.41 -1.76 -14.71
N PHE A 174 -10.20 -2.88 -14.02
CA PHE A 174 -11.11 -4.03 -14.09
C PHE A 174 -12.52 -3.68 -13.58
N LEU A 175 -12.63 -3.07 -12.39
CA LEU A 175 -13.93 -2.77 -11.77
C LEU A 175 -14.75 -1.72 -12.52
N THR A 176 -14.10 -0.76 -13.18
CA THR A 176 -14.76 0.46 -13.70
C THR A 176 -14.57 0.68 -15.20
N GLY A 177 -13.68 -0.07 -15.85
CA GLY A 177 -13.30 0.14 -17.24
C GLY A 177 -12.47 1.40 -17.46
N MET A 178 -11.98 2.05 -16.40
CA MET A 178 -11.12 3.23 -16.47
C MET A 178 -9.79 2.90 -17.16
N HIS A 179 -9.26 3.82 -17.97
CA HIS A 179 -7.98 3.61 -18.63
C HIS A 179 -6.85 3.48 -17.61
N ILE A 180 -6.07 2.41 -17.71
CA ILE A 180 -5.04 2.06 -16.72
C ILE A 180 -3.98 3.15 -16.55
N MET A 181 -3.56 3.80 -17.64
CA MET A 181 -2.60 4.91 -17.56
C MET A 181 -3.19 6.12 -16.84
N ALA A 182 -4.50 6.39 -17.00
CA ALA A 182 -5.14 7.48 -16.27
C ALA A 182 -5.14 7.18 -14.77
N SER A 183 -5.40 5.92 -14.39
CA SER A 183 -5.36 5.51 -12.97
C SER A 183 -3.95 5.63 -12.38
N THR A 184 -2.93 5.26 -13.15
CA THR A 184 -1.51 5.33 -12.73
C THR A 184 -1.03 6.75 -12.43
N PHE A 185 -1.52 7.77 -13.15
CA PHE A 185 -1.16 9.17 -12.88
C PHE A 185 -2.07 9.85 -11.85
N LEU A 186 -3.37 9.53 -11.85
CA LEU A 186 -4.34 10.20 -10.98
C LEU A 186 -4.26 9.74 -9.52
N LEU A 187 -3.94 8.46 -9.28
CA LEU A 187 -3.79 7.93 -7.91
C LEU A 187 -2.66 8.64 -7.14
N PRO A 188 -1.40 8.70 -7.64
CA PRO A 188 -0.33 9.39 -6.92
C PRO A 188 -0.58 10.90 -6.80
N LEU A 189 -1.23 11.52 -7.79
CA LEU A 189 -1.54 12.95 -7.75
C LEU A 189 -2.43 13.30 -6.54
N GLY A 190 -3.52 12.55 -6.34
CA GLY A 190 -4.39 12.75 -5.18
C GLY A 190 -3.63 12.58 -3.86
N VAL A 191 -2.75 11.57 -3.80
CA VAL A 191 -1.93 11.29 -2.62
C VAL A 191 -0.94 12.41 -2.33
N VAL A 192 -0.21 12.87 -3.34
CA VAL A 192 0.74 13.98 -3.23
C VAL A 192 0.04 15.24 -2.72
N LEU A 193 -1.12 15.59 -3.28
CA LEU A 193 -1.86 16.79 -2.87
C LEU A 193 -2.23 16.77 -1.39
N TYR A 194 -2.82 15.69 -0.88
CA TYR A 194 -3.18 15.65 0.54
C TYR A 194 -1.94 15.55 1.43
N THR A 195 -0.89 14.86 1.00
CA THR A 195 0.35 14.70 1.76
C THR A 195 1.09 16.04 1.91
N LEU A 196 1.03 16.90 0.88
CA LEU A 196 1.56 18.27 0.95
C LEU A 196 0.74 19.16 1.90
N MET A 197 -0.57 18.94 1.95
CA MET A 197 -1.47 19.69 2.81
C MET A 197 -1.38 19.22 4.28
N ASP A 198 -1.07 17.95 4.51
CA ASP A 198 -0.87 17.37 5.84
C ASP A 198 0.60 17.49 6.29
N THR A 199 0.97 18.72 6.65
CA THR A 199 2.29 19.02 7.22
C THR A 199 2.47 18.37 8.61
N GLY A 200 1.39 17.90 9.24
CA GLY A 200 1.38 17.27 10.55
C GLY A 200 1.75 15.80 10.52
N TYR A 201 1.40 15.05 9.48
CA TYR A 201 1.64 13.59 9.43
C TYR A 201 3.12 13.22 9.60
N PHE A 202 4.03 14.01 9.00
CA PHE A 202 5.49 13.87 9.14
C PHE A 202 5.98 13.79 10.58
N LEU A 203 5.26 14.42 11.50
CA LEU A 203 5.65 14.59 12.89
C LEU A 203 4.89 13.64 13.83
N LYS A 204 3.69 13.15 13.43
CA LYS A 204 2.88 12.19 14.24
C LYS A 204 3.49 10.80 14.32
N ALA A 205 4.17 10.34 13.27
CA ALA A 205 4.78 9.02 13.22
C ALA A 205 5.84 8.80 14.32
N PHE A 206 6.44 9.89 14.82
CA PHE A 206 7.52 9.85 15.81
C PHE A 206 7.06 10.10 17.25
N ALA A 207 5.78 10.45 17.44
CA ALA A 207 5.27 10.92 18.72
C ALA A 207 4.76 9.80 19.64
N ALA A 208 4.82 8.54 19.20
CA ALA A 208 4.46 7.40 20.01
C ALA A 208 5.51 7.16 21.12
N SER A 209 5.05 7.02 22.36
CA SER A 209 5.94 6.76 23.49
C SER A 209 6.53 5.35 23.41
N PRO A 210 7.84 5.14 23.67
CA PRO A 210 8.46 3.82 23.55
C PRO A 210 7.76 2.70 24.33
N SER A 211 7.11 3.03 25.46
CA SER A 211 6.33 2.09 26.28
C SER A 211 5.00 1.67 25.66
N ALA A 212 4.36 2.52 24.85
CA ALA A 212 3.13 2.17 24.12
C ALA A 212 3.42 1.46 22.79
N VAL A 213 4.62 1.66 22.24
CA VAL A 213 5.00 1.13 20.93
C VAL A 213 5.12 -0.40 20.94
N VAL A 214 5.85 -0.99 21.88
CA VAL A 214 6.05 -2.45 21.95
C VAL A 214 4.72 -3.22 22.00
N PRO A 215 3.80 -2.98 22.96
CA PRO A 215 2.53 -3.67 22.98
C PRO A 215 1.66 -3.33 21.76
N GLY A 216 1.83 -2.14 21.17
CA GLY A 216 1.12 -1.73 19.96
C GLY A 216 1.53 -2.55 18.75
N TYR A 217 2.83 -2.80 18.57
CA TYR A 217 3.35 -3.66 17.50
C TYR A 217 2.99 -5.13 17.70
N ILE A 218 2.98 -5.63 18.94
CA ILE A 218 2.54 -7.00 19.23
C ILE A 218 1.05 -7.16 18.88
N LEU A 219 0.21 -6.25 19.36
CA LEU A 219 -1.23 -6.27 19.06
C LEU A 219 -1.48 -6.08 17.56
N GLY A 220 -0.73 -5.18 16.91
CA GLY A 220 -0.80 -4.95 15.46
C GLY A 220 -0.42 -6.19 14.67
N GLY A 221 0.68 -6.87 15.03
CA GLY A 221 1.10 -8.11 14.39
C GLY A 221 0.08 -9.24 14.55
N ILE A 222 -0.44 -9.45 15.75
CA ILE A 222 -1.46 -10.49 16.00
C ILE A 222 -2.75 -10.18 15.23
N SER A 223 -3.22 -8.93 15.25
CA SER A 223 -4.43 -8.53 14.52
C SER A 223 -4.24 -8.55 13.01
N TYR A 224 -3.02 -8.32 12.50
CA TYR A 224 -2.70 -8.44 11.09
C TYR A 224 -3.03 -9.84 10.57
N LEU A 225 -2.61 -10.91 11.27
CA LEU A 225 -2.86 -12.29 10.84
C LEU A 225 -4.33 -12.58 10.51
N SER A 226 -5.24 -12.04 11.33
CA SER A 226 -6.68 -12.25 11.17
C SER A 226 -7.21 -11.75 9.84
N ILE A 227 -6.60 -10.71 9.25
CA ILE A 227 -7.14 -10.03 8.07
C ILE A 227 -6.86 -10.81 6.77
N PRO A 228 -5.59 -11.14 6.39
CA PRO A 228 -5.33 -11.98 5.23
C PRO A 228 -5.95 -13.37 5.36
N TRP A 229 -5.96 -13.96 6.55
CA TRP A 229 -6.52 -15.29 6.74
C TRP A 229 -8.04 -15.31 6.55
N SER A 230 -8.77 -14.38 7.18
CA SER A 230 -10.23 -14.28 7.01
C SER A 230 -10.61 -13.88 5.58
N LEU A 231 -9.97 -12.85 5.03
CA LEU A 231 -10.26 -12.38 3.67
C LEU A 231 -9.95 -13.46 2.64
N GLY A 232 -8.75 -14.06 2.69
CA GLY A 232 -8.36 -15.13 1.76
C GLY A 232 -9.31 -16.32 1.83
N THR A 233 -9.59 -16.82 3.04
CA THR A 233 -10.45 -18.00 3.23
C THR A 233 -11.87 -17.75 2.74
N VAL A 234 -12.51 -16.67 3.19
CA VAL A 234 -13.91 -16.36 2.86
C VAL A 234 -14.07 -16.09 1.36
N VAL A 235 -13.18 -15.27 0.78
CA VAL A 235 -13.27 -14.90 -0.63
C VAL A 235 -13.07 -16.11 -1.52
N VAL A 236 -12.06 -16.95 -1.24
CA VAL A 236 -11.75 -18.09 -2.11
C VAL A 236 -12.79 -19.20 -1.98
N THR A 237 -13.24 -19.52 -0.76
CA THR A 237 -14.31 -20.51 -0.58
C THR A 237 -15.61 -20.08 -1.24
N ALA A 238 -15.98 -18.80 -1.12
CA ALA A 238 -17.13 -18.25 -1.83
C ALA A 238 -16.92 -18.24 -3.35
N SER A 239 -15.74 -17.85 -3.83
CA SER A 239 -15.42 -17.84 -5.27
C SER A 239 -15.58 -19.23 -5.87
N LEU A 240 -14.91 -20.24 -5.30
CA LEU A 240 -14.95 -21.62 -5.77
C LEU A 240 -16.36 -22.23 -5.70
N GLY A 241 -17.16 -21.88 -4.69
CA GLY A 241 -18.54 -22.33 -4.55
C GLY A 241 -19.52 -21.67 -5.53
N LEU A 242 -19.26 -20.42 -5.91
CA LEU A 242 -20.14 -19.65 -6.81
C LEU A 242 -19.74 -19.79 -8.28
N GLU A 243 -18.49 -20.12 -8.60
CA GLU A 243 -17.92 -20.15 -9.96
C GLU A 243 -18.74 -21.01 -10.95
N ALA A 244 -19.36 -22.08 -10.45
CA ALA A 244 -20.19 -22.99 -11.24
C ALA A 244 -21.65 -22.53 -11.40
N LEU A 245 -22.03 -21.36 -10.86
CA LEU A 245 -23.39 -20.84 -10.87
C LEU A 245 -23.56 -19.68 -11.86
N PRO A 246 -24.75 -19.50 -12.45
CA PRO A 246 -25.04 -18.37 -13.37
C PRO A 246 -24.88 -16.98 -12.78
N ILE A 247 -24.78 -16.86 -11.45
CA ILE A 247 -24.57 -15.58 -10.76
C ILE A 247 -23.12 -15.09 -10.87
N PHE A 248 -22.18 -15.98 -11.17
CA PHE A 248 -20.76 -15.64 -11.18
C PHE A 248 -20.37 -15.00 -12.53
N PRO A 249 -19.56 -13.92 -12.54
CA PRO A 249 -19.29 -13.15 -13.75
C PRO A 249 -18.62 -13.91 -14.91
N THR A 250 -17.92 -15.02 -14.62
CA THR A 250 -17.28 -15.85 -15.64
C THR A 250 -18.16 -16.99 -16.14
N TYR A 251 -19.34 -17.24 -15.56
CA TYR A 251 -20.20 -18.35 -15.97
C TYR A 251 -20.56 -18.29 -17.47
N PRO A 252 -20.52 -19.40 -18.22
CA PRO A 252 -20.39 -20.80 -17.78
C PRO A 252 -18.95 -21.31 -17.61
N ARG A 253 -17.94 -20.46 -17.82
CA ARG A 253 -16.53 -20.86 -17.69
C ARG A 253 -15.99 -20.62 -16.28
N LEU A 254 -15.02 -21.44 -15.91
CA LEU A 254 -14.18 -21.19 -14.74
C LEU A 254 -13.24 -19.99 -14.99
N MET A 255 -12.76 -19.40 -13.92
CA MET A 255 -11.70 -18.41 -13.90
C MET A 255 -10.43 -19.03 -14.48
N THR A 256 -9.86 -18.30 -15.43
CA THR A 256 -8.57 -18.62 -16.04
C THR A 256 -7.43 -18.36 -15.06
N GLY A 257 -6.28 -19.01 -15.27
CA GLY A 257 -5.09 -18.76 -14.45
C GLY A 257 -4.63 -17.30 -14.50
N ALA A 258 -4.85 -16.61 -15.64
CA ALA A 258 -4.56 -15.19 -15.79
C ALA A 258 -5.47 -14.31 -14.92
N GLU A 259 -6.79 -14.58 -14.90
CA GLU A 259 -7.75 -13.84 -14.05
C GLU A 259 -7.45 -14.02 -12.56
N VAL A 260 -7.09 -15.24 -12.15
CA VAL A 260 -6.66 -15.54 -10.77
C VAL A 260 -5.39 -14.77 -10.45
N THR A 261 -4.36 -14.86 -11.30
CA THR A 261 -3.07 -14.18 -11.12
C THR A 261 -3.21 -12.66 -11.08
N ASN A 262 -4.18 -12.11 -11.81
CA ASN A 262 -4.52 -10.69 -11.80
C ASN A 262 -5.32 -10.26 -10.55
N GLY A 263 -5.58 -11.17 -9.62
CA GLY A 263 -6.27 -10.88 -8.36
C GLY A 263 -7.77 -10.64 -8.52
N LEU A 264 -8.38 -11.10 -9.61
CA LEU A 264 -9.78 -10.81 -9.95
C LEU A 264 -10.79 -11.62 -9.15
N ALA A 265 -10.35 -12.67 -8.45
CA ALA A 265 -11.21 -13.50 -7.60
C ALA A 265 -11.98 -12.68 -6.55
N LEU A 266 -11.33 -11.70 -5.92
CA LEU A 266 -11.97 -10.82 -4.93
C LEU A 266 -13.05 -9.92 -5.56
N PRO A 267 -12.73 -9.13 -6.61
CA PRO A 267 -13.74 -8.40 -7.38
C PRO A 267 -14.91 -9.26 -7.88
N TYR A 268 -14.65 -10.44 -8.47
CA TYR A 268 -15.70 -11.29 -9.02
C TYR A 268 -16.63 -11.84 -7.94
N MET A 269 -16.06 -12.30 -6.83
CA MET A 269 -16.85 -12.76 -5.67
C MET A 269 -17.73 -11.64 -5.12
N ALA A 270 -17.17 -10.44 -4.94
CA ALA A 270 -17.91 -9.30 -4.41
C ALA A 270 -19.09 -8.91 -5.32
N VAL A 271 -18.89 -8.95 -6.65
CA VAL A 271 -19.96 -8.71 -7.64
C VAL A 271 -21.01 -9.83 -7.59
N ALA A 272 -20.60 -11.09 -7.49
CA ALA A 272 -21.53 -12.22 -7.43
C ALA A 272 -22.42 -12.17 -6.18
N VAL A 273 -21.87 -11.78 -5.02
CA VAL A 273 -22.60 -11.78 -3.74
C VAL A 273 -23.42 -10.52 -3.53
N ALA A 274 -22.86 -9.35 -3.83
CA ALA A 274 -23.45 -8.05 -3.47
C ALA A 274 -23.70 -7.13 -4.68
N GLY A 275 -23.59 -7.66 -5.90
CA GLY A 275 -23.83 -6.91 -7.13
C GLY A 275 -22.94 -5.67 -7.27
N LYS A 276 -23.53 -4.57 -7.74
CA LYS A 276 -22.82 -3.28 -7.88
C LYS A 276 -22.32 -2.73 -6.55
N GLY A 277 -23.00 -3.01 -5.44
CA GLY A 277 -22.57 -2.58 -4.11
C GLY A 277 -21.25 -3.22 -3.68
N GLY A 278 -21.09 -4.53 -3.97
CA GLY A 278 -19.83 -5.24 -3.74
C GLY A 278 -18.68 -4.70 -4.57
N ALA A 279 -18.93 -4.38 -5.85
CA ALA A 279 -17.93 -3.75 -6.73
C ALA A 279 -17.44 -2.41 -6.17
N VAL A 280 -18.35 -1.56 -5.67
CA VAL A 280 -18.00 -0.28 -5.05
C VAL A 280 -17.22 -0.48 -3.75
N ALA A 281 -17.59 -1.48 -2.93
CA ALA A 281 -16.87 -1.78 -1.69
C ALA A 281 -15.42 -2.21 -1.96
N VAL A 282 -15.19 -3.09 -2.94
CA VAL A 282 -13.83 -3.49 -3.34
C VAL A 282 -13.06 -2.29 -3.93
N LEU A 283 -13.71 -1.47 -4.76
CA LEU A 283 -13.11 -0.26 -5.33
C LEU A 283 -12.63 0.71 -4.25
N LEU A 284 -13.49 1.00 -3.26
CA LEU A 284 -13.16 1.86 -2.13
C LEU A 284 -12.07 1.25 -1.24
N MET A 285 -12.15 -0.05 -0.96
CA MET A 285 -11.12 -0.76 -0.20
C MET A 285 -9.76 -0.67 -0.90
N THR A 286 -9.68 -0.94 -2.20
CA THR A 286 -8.44 -0.81 -2.98
C THR A 286 -7.93 0.63 -2.98
N PHE A 287 -8.81 1.61 -3.21
CA PHE A 287 -8.45 3.02 -3.21
C PHE A 287 -7.90 3.46 -1.85
N MET A 288 -8.58 3.14 -0.75
CA MET A 288 -8.17 3.52 0.61
C MET A 288 -6.88 2.82 1.04
N ALA A 289 -6.74 1.52 0.74
CA ALA A 289 -5.53 0.76 1.05
C ALA A 289 -4.30 1.37 0.36
N VAL A 290 -4.43 1.72 -0.92
CA VAL A 290 -3.35 2.31 -1.72
C VAL A 290 -3.07 3.75 -1.31
N THR A 291 -4.10 4.55 -1.04
CA THR A 291 -3.95 5.95 -0.61
C THR A 291 -3.23 6.06 0.73
N SER A 292 -3.55 5.19 1.70
CA SER A 292 -2.92 5.14 3.04
C SER A 292 -1.45 4.77 2.98
N THR A 293 -1.11 3.83 2.10
CA THR A 293 0.25 3.28 2.04
C THR A 293 1.15 4.06 1.09
N LEU A 294 0.63 4.61 -0.01
CA LEU A 294 1.39 5.50 -0.89
C LEU A 294 1.85 6.76 -0.14
N SER A 295 1.04 7.35 0.74
CA SER A 295 1.51 8.47 1.55
C SER A 295 2.61 8.05 2.50
N ALA A 296 2.51 6.90 3.17
CA ALA A 296 3.57 6.40 4.03
C ALA A 296 4.92 6.29 3.29
N GLN A 297 4.92 5.78 2.05
CA GLN A 297 6.14 5.68 1.23
C GLN A 297 6.66 7.05 0.78
N ILE A 298 5.77 7.93 0.32
CA ILE A 298 6.16 9.29 -0.10
C ILE A 298 6.73 10.08 1.08
N LEU A 299 6.14 9.95 2.26
CA LEU A 299 6.60 10.56 3.50
C LEU A 299 7.94 9.98 3.95
N ALA A 300 8.14 8.67 3.84
CA ALA A 300 9.41 8.02 4.15
C ALA A 300 10.54 8.52 3.24
N VAL A 301 10.31 8.64 1.93
CA VAL A 301 11.34 9.17 1.03
C VAL A 301 11.58 10.66 1.28
N SER A 302 10.53 11.43 1.53
CA SER A 302 10.66 12.84 1.88
C SER A 302 11.49 13.07 3.16
N SER A 303 11.30 12.25 4.19
CA SER A 303 12.09 12.34 5.43
C SER A 303 13.56 11.96 5.19
N ILE A 304 13.84 10.97 4.34
CA ILE A 304 15.20 10.63 3.91
C ILE A 304 15.86 11.81 3.18
N LEU A 305 15.18 12.40 2.20
CA LEU A 305 15.71 13.55 1.45
C LEU A 305 15.98 14.76 2.38
N THR A 306 15.15 14.95 3.40
CA THR A 306 15.24 16.11 4.29
C THR A 306 16.25 15.91 5.42
N PHE A 307 16.16 14.82 6.18
CA PHE A 307 16.99 14.58 7.36
C PHE A 307 18.31 13.89 6.98
N ASP A 308 18.30 12.87 6.14
CA ASP A 308 19.50 12.10 5.81
C ASP A 308 20.35 12.74 4.71
N ILE A 309 19.74 13.49 3.77
CA ILE A 309 20.49 14.13 2.69
C ILE A 309 20.70 15.61 2.98
N TYR A 310 19.62 16.40 3.00
CA TYR A 310 19.73 17.86 3.09
C TYR A 310 20.36 18.33 4.40
N ARG A 311 19.84 17.87 5.55
CA ARG A 311 20.37 18.30 6.85
C ARG A 311 21.80 17.81 7.08
N VAL A 312 22.11 16.58 6.68
CA VAL A 312 23.43 15.99 6.95
C VAL A 312 24.55 16.56 6.07
N TYR A 313 24.31 16.69 4.76
CA TYR A 313 25.36 16.99 3.78
C TYR A 313 25.34 18.43 3.26
N PHE A 314 24.19 19.11 3.28
CA PHE A 314 24.06 20.45 2.72
C PHE A 314 23.94 21.53 3.80
N ASN A 315 23.10 21.33 4.82
CA ASN A 315 22.93 22.31 5.90
C ASN A 315 22.59 21.66 7.25
N GLN A 316 23.60 21.50 8.11
CA GLN A 316 23.48 20.88 9.44
C GLN A 316 22.62 21.68 10.41
N GLU A 317 22.54 23.00 10.23
CA GLU A 317 21.75 23.93 11.04
C GLU A 317 20.47 24.36 10.30
N ALA A 318 19.85 23.44 9.54
CA ALA A 318 18.62 23.74 8.81
C ALA A 318 17.51 24.24 9.74
N SER A 319 16.97 25.42 9.43
CA SER A 319 15.80 25.97 10.14
C SER A 319 14.54 25.14 9.86
N ASN A 320 13.58 25.12 10.80
CA ASN A 320 12.27 24.46 10.63
C ASN A 320 11.59 24.81 9.30
N LYS A 321 11.69 26.07 8.85
CA LYS A 321 11.14 26.50 7.55
C LYS A 321 11.81 25.82 6.35
N GLN A 322 13.11 25.56 6.44
CA GLN A 322 13.86 24.88 5.39
C GLN A 322 13.54 23.38 5.38
N VAL A 323 13.46 22.76 6.55
CA VAL A 323 13.07 21.34 6.70
C VAL A 323 11.69 21.08 6.06
N ILE A 324 10.69 21.91 6.38
CA ILE A 324 9.35 21.78 5.77
C ILE A 324 9.39 21.98 4.26
N ARG A 325 10.14 22.99 3.78
CA ARG A 325 10.25 23.27 2.34
C ARG A 325 10.86 22.09 1.59
N TRP A 326 11.96 21.53 2.09
CA TRP A 326 12.62 20.38 1.48
C TRP A 326 11.79 19.11 1.59
N GLY A 327 11.02 18.95 2.65
CA GLY A 327 10.01 17.89 2.75
C GLY A 327 8.97 17.99 1.63
N HIS A 328 8.37 19.16 1.42
CA HIS A 328 7.40 19.35 0.33
C HIS A 328 8.01 19.12 -1.06
N ILE A 329 9.24 19.58 -1.28
CA ILE A 329 9.98 19.30 -2.52
C ILE A 329 10.16 17.79 -2.69
N GLY A 330 10.54 17.07 -1.63
CA GLY A 330 10.70 15.62 -1.65
C GLY A 330 9.41 14.88 -1.98
N VAL A 331 8.28 15.31 -1.42
CA VAL A 331 6.95 14.76 -1.70
C VAL A 331 6.58 14.90 -3.19
N VAL A 332 6.72 16.11 -3.74
CA VAL A 332 6.42 16.36 -5.16
C VAL A 332 7.36 15.58 -6.07
N PHE A 333 8.66 15.66 -5.80
CA PHE A 333 9.70 15.01 -6.60
C PHE A 333 9.50 13.50 -6.66
N PHE A 334 9.32 12.85 -5.50
CA PHE A 334 9.11 11.41 -5.44
C PHE A 334 7.77 11.00 -6.05
N GLY A 335 6.70 11.77 -5.85
CA GLY A 335 5.40 11.49 -6.47
C GLY A 335 5.43 11.51 -8.00
N VAL A 336 6.12 12.50 -8.59
CA VAL A 336 6.30 12.58 -10.05
C VAL A 336 7.15 11.43 -10.58
N ILE A 337 8.27 11.11 -9.91
CA ILE A 337 9.14 9.99 -10.29
C ILE A 337 8.40 8.66 -10.19
N ALA A 338 7.67 8.43 -9.09
CA ALA A 338 6.89 7.23 -8.90
C ALA A 338 5.84 7.06 -10.00
N ALA A 339 5.09 8.10 -10.34
CA ALA A 339 4.11 8.05 -11.42
C ALA A 339 4.76 7.78 -12.80
N ALA A 340 5.88 8.46 -13.11
CA ALA A 340 6.60 8.29 -14.36
C ALA A 340 7.20 6.88 -14.50
N PHE A 341 7.85 6.36 -13.46
CA PHE A 341 8.38 5.00 -13.46
C PHE A 341 7.26 3.97 -13.51
N THR A 342 6.14 4.19 -12.82
CA THR A 342 5.00 3.26 -12.91
C THR A 342 4.45 3.19 -14.33
N ALA A 343 4.28 4.34 -14.99
CA ALA A 343 3.89 4.40 -16.40
C ALA A 343 4.90 3.70 -17.32
N MET A 344 6.20 3.88 -17.07
CA MET A 344 7.27 3.18 -17.80
C MET A 344 7.18 1.66 -17.62
N PHE A 345 7.04 1.17 -16.39
CA PHE A 345 6.92 -0.27 -16.09
C PHE A 345 5.67 -0.89 -16.71
N HIS A 346 4.56 -0.14 -16.74
CA HIS A 346 3.36 -0.56 -17.46
C HIS A 346 3.63 -0.72 -18.97
N TYR A 347 4.31 0.26 -19.59
CA TYR A 347 4.62 0.24 -21.03
C TYR A 347 5.64 -0.83 -21.43
N ILE A 348 6.68 -1.06 -20.61
CA ILE A 348 7.68 -2.13 -20.80
C ILE A 348 7.04 -3.53 -20.73
N GLY A 349 5.78 -3.62 -20.32
CA GLY A 349 5.03 -4.87 -20.37
C GLY A 349 5.18 -5.70 -19.12
N VAL A 350 5.55 -5.11 -17.97
CA VAL A 350 5.36 -5.80 -16.68
C VAL A 350 3.87 -6.12 -16.45
N LEU A 351 2.97 -5.41 -17.14
CA LEU A 351 1.55 -5.78 -17.25
C LEU A 351 1.22 -6.62 -18.51
N HIS A 352 1.82 -6.37 -19.68
CA HIS A 352 1.55 -7.14 -20.91
C HIS A 352 2.07 -8.60 -20.84
N ALA A 353 3.13 -8.86 -20.06
CA ALA A 353 3.58 -10.22 -19.75
C ALA A 353 2.55 -11.04 -18.95
N ARG A 354 1.46 -10.41 -18.46
CA ARG A 354 0.30 -11.10 -17.86
C ARG A 354 -0.89 -11.29 -18.82
N GLN A 355 -0.90 -10.69 -20.00
CA GLN A 355 -2.01 -10.77 -20.95
C GLN A 355 -1.72 -11.61 -22.20
N ASP A 356 -0.45 -11.78 -22.61
CA ASP A 356 -0.09 -12.44 -23.88
C ASP A 356 0.94 -13.57 -23.76
N LEU A 357 0.67 -14.65 -23.01
CA LEU A 357 1.50 -15.86 -23.10
C LEU A 357 0.68 -17.15 -23.26
N PRO A 358 0.46 -17.61 -24.50
CA PRO A 358 0.24 -19.02 -24.75
C PRO A 358 1.56 -19.76 -24.47
N SER A 359 1.57 -20.58 -23.43
CA SER A 359 2.34 -21.82 -23.32
C SER A 359 3.76 -21.84 -23.94
N ARG A 360 4.60 -20.83 -23.69
CA ARG A 360 6.05 -20.92 -23.89
C ARG A 360 6.80 -20.60 -22.60
N LYS A 361 7.43 -21.65 -22.08
CA LYS A 361 8.46 -21.64 -21.03
C LYS A 361 9.39 -20.44 -21.21
N LEU A 362 9.34 -19.44 -20.32
CA LEU A 362 10.42 -18.46 -20.26
C LEU A 362 10.72 -18.04 -18.81
N ASN A 363 11.99 -18.24 -18.47
CA ASN A 363 12.69 -18.00 -17.21
C ASN A 363 12.75 -16.51 -16.82
N CYS A 364 11.62 -15.87 -16.54
CA CYS A 364 11.58 -14.51 -15.97
C CYS A 364 10.97 -14.47 -14.55
N ASN A 365 10.99 -15.60 -13.84
CA ASN A 365 10.53 -15.69 -12.45
C ASN A 365 11.57 -15.19 -11.42
N CYS A 366 12.80 -14.82 -11.79
CA CYS A 366 13.83 -14.50 -10.81
C CYS A 366 13.77 -13.09 -10.19
N LEU A 367 13.14 -12.09 -10.83
CA LEU A 367 13.18 -10.71 -10.32
C LEU A 367 11.91 -10.27 -9.59
N LEU A 368 10.75 -10.86 -9.92
CA LEU A 368 9.47 -10.55 -9.26
C LEU A 368 9.07 -11.57 -8.20
N ALA A 369 9.46 -12.85 -8.32
CA ALA A 369 9.19 -13.84 -7.28
C ALA A 369 10.08 -13.65 -6.04
N VAL A 370 11.29 -13.10 -6.21
CA VAL A 370 12.16 -12.75 -5.07
C VAL A 370 11.60 -11.56 -4.28
N TYR A 371 10.76 -10.70 -4.88
CA TYR A 371 10.26 -9.49 -4.22
C TYR A 371 8.84 -9.62 -3.62
N GLN A 372 8.14 -10.73 -3.88
CA GLN A 372 6.90 -11.04 -3.14
C GLN A 372 7.17 -11.68 -1.77
N GLU A 373 8.43 -11.99 -1.45
CA GLU A 373 8.84 -12.61 -0.19
C GLU A 373 9.68 -11.71 0.75
N PHE A 374 9.78 -10.40 0.48
CA PHE A 374 10.45 -9.44 1.38
C PHE A 374 9.62 -8.19 1.67
#